data_AF-A0A2G9QK59-F1
#
_entry.id   AF-A0A2G9QK59-F1
#
_cell.length_a   1.000
_cell.length_b   1.000
_cell.length_c   1.000
_cell.angle_alpha   90.00
_cell.angle_beta   90.00
_cell.angle_gamma   90.00
#
_symmetry.space_group_name_H-M   'P 1'
#
loop_
_entity.id
_entity.type
_entity.pdbx_description
1 polymer ?
#
loop_
_entity_poly.entity_id
_entity_poly.type
_entity_poly.pdbx_seq_one_letter_code
_entity_poly.pdbx_strand_id
1 'polypeptide(L)'
;MEQLEKQDKTVRKLKKQLKVFAKKIGELEVGQMENVSPGQIVDEPIRPLNIPRKEKDFQGMLEYKKEDEPKLIKNLILDLKPRGVAVNLIPGLPAYILFMCVRHADYLNDDQKVRSLLTSTINGIKKILKVSFSSFPSDLSDPLFYL
;
A
#
# COMPACT_ATOMS: atom_id res chain seq x y z
N MET A 1 44.44 21.94 16.45
CA MET A 1 44.69 20.53 16.85
C MET A 1 43.54 19.92 17.64
N GLU A 2 42.89 20.65 18.55
CA GLU A 2 41.86 20.10 19.47
C GLU A 2 40.54 19.63 18.79
N GLN A 3 40.12 20.23 17.68
CA GLN A 3 38.93 19.79 16.92
C GLN A 3 39.16 18.49 16.14
N LEU A 4 40.39 18.26 15.66
CA LEU A 4 40.74 17.06 14.92
C LEU A 4 40.67 15.82 15.82
N GLU A 5 41.12 15.93 17.07
CA GLU A 5 41.01 14.85 18.06
C GLU A 5 39.56 14.53 18.45
N LYS A 6 38.67 15.53 18.50
CA LYS A 6 37.24 15.33 18.76
C LYS A 6 36.55 14.62 17.59
N GLN A 7 36.90 14.98 16.36
CA GLN A 7 36.43 14.25 15.17
C GLN A 7 36.96 12.81 15.16
N ASP A 8 38.24 12.60 15.49
CA ASP A 8 38.85 11.27 15.47
C ASP A 8 38.21 10.31 16.50
N LYS A 9 37.88 10.83 17.68
CA LYS A 9 37.10 10.10 18.70
C LYS A 9 35.69 9.74 18.20
N THR A 10 35.04 10.66 17.49
CA THR A 10 33.69 10.46 16.94
C THR A 10 33.69 9.43 15.83
N VAL A 11 34.65 9.50 14.90
CA VAL A 11 34.82 8.53 13.81
C VAL A 11 35.07 7.13 14.36
N ARG A 12 35.93 7.00 15.39
CA ARG A 12 36.17 5.70 16.05
C ARG A 12 34.90 5.14 16.71
N LYS A 13 34.07 5.99 17.31
CA LYS A 13 32.80 5.60 17.92
C LYS A 13 31.80 5.13 16.87
N LEU A 14 31.65 5.87 15.77
CA LEU A 14 30.77 5.52 14.66
C LEU A 14 31.20 4.23 13.95
N LYS A 15 32.50 4.04 13.70
CA LYS A 15 33.03 2.79 13.13
C LYS A 15 32.76 1.58 14.02
N LYS A 16 32.86 1.73 15.35
CA LYS A 16 32.50 0.65 16.29
C LYS A 16 31.02 0.31 16.19
N GLN A 17 30.14 1.30 16.13
CA GLN A 17 28.70 1.06 16.01
C GLN A 17 28.35 0.36 14.68
N LEU A 18 28.90 0.82 13.56
CA LEU A 18 28.68 0.18 12.25
C LEU A 18 29.13 -1.29 12.24
N LYS A 19 30.24 -1.61 12.89
CA LYS A 19 30.74 -3.00 12.99
C LYS A 19 29.79 -3.91 13.79
N VAL A 20 29.19 -3.39 14.86
CA VAL A 20 28.20 -4.12 15.66
C VAL A 20 26.91 -4.36 14.85
N PHE A 21 26.43 -3.33 14.15
CA PHE A 21 25.25 -3.47 13.29
C PHE A 21 25.48 -4.45 12.13
N ALA A 22 26.63 -4.39 11.45
CA ALA A 22 26.98 -5.33 10.39
C ALA A 22 27.03 -6.78 10.87
N LYS A 23 27.58 -7.02 12.08
CA LYS A 23 27.61 -8.36 12.68
C LYS A 23 26.20 -8.86 13.00
N LYS A 24 25.33 -7.98 13.51
CA LYS A 24 23.93 -8.31 13.82
C LYS A 24 23.10 -8.62 12.57
N ILE A 25 23.40 -7.97 11.44
CA ILE A 25 22.79 -8.28 10.13
C ILE A 25 23.27 -9.65 9.63
N GLY A 26 24.58 -9.94 9.70
CA GLY A 26 25.11 -11.25 9.29
C GLY A 26 24.53 -12.43 10.08
N GLU A 27 24.30 -12.25 11.39
CA GLU A 27 23.64 -13.27 12.23
C GLU A 27 22.15 -13.50 11.87
N LEU A 28 21.50 -12.52 11.21
CA LEU A 28 20.11 -12.62 10.74
C LEU A 28 19.98 -13.23 9.34
N GLU A 29 21.01 -13.18 8.51
CA GLU A 29 20.98 -13.64 7.11
C GLU A 29 21.33 -15.14 6.95
N VAL A 30 22.07 -15.74 7.88
CA VAL A 30 22.48 -17.17 7.80
C VAL A 30 21.29 -18.15 7.91
N GLY A 31 20.09 -17.68 8.28
CA GLY A 31 18.88 -18.51 8.40
C GLY A 31 17.96 -18.54 7.18
N GLN A 32 18.26 -17.84 6.07
CA GLN A 32 17.33 -17.68 4.93
C GLN A 32 17.93 -18.07 3.59
N MET A 33 18.40 -19.30 3.46
CA MET A 33 18.86 -19.79 2.16
C MET A 33 18.29 -21.15 1.79
N GLU A 34 16.98 -21.39 1.90
CA GLU A 34 16.35 -22.53 1.22
C GLU A 34 14.95 -22.18 0.69
N ASN A 35 14.91 -22.03 -0.65
CA ASN A 35 13.83 -22.32 -1.59
C ASN A 35 12.43 -21.69 -1.40
N VAL A 36 11.89 -21.13 -2.48
CA VAL A 36 10.73 -21.71 -3.20
C VAL A 36 10.37 -20.80 -4.40
N SER A 37 10.44 -21.40 -5.58
CA SER A 37 9.93 -20.92 -6.88
C SER A 37 8.45 -21.33 -7.08
N PRO A 38 7.74 -20.81 -8.10
CA PRO A 38 6.32 -20.49 -8.00
C PRO A 38 5.35 -21.55 -8.54
N GLY A 39 4.20 -21.67 -7.88
CA GLY A 39 2.94 -22.15 -8.49
C GLY A 39 2.28 -23.30 -7.77
N GLN A 40 1.07 -23.07 -7.23
CA GLN A 40 -0.07 -23.99 -7.32
C GLN A 40 -1.35 -23.35 -6.76
N ILE A 41 -2.39 -23.37 -7.60
CA ILE A 41 -3.79 -23.07 -7.33
C ILE A 41 -4.45 -24.34 -6.75
N VAL A 42 -4.95 -24.31 -5.52
CA VAL A 42 -6.05 -25.18 -5.09
C VAL A 42 -6.79 -24.61 -3.88
N ASP A 43 -8.10 -24.81 -3.94
CA ASP A 43 -9.20 -24.43 -3.07
C ASP A 43 -9.12 -25.14 -1.69
N GLU A 44 -9.00 -24.38 -0.59
CA GLU A 44 -9.17 -24.89 0.79
C GLU A 44 -9.68 -23.76 1.70
N PRO A 45 -10.48 -24.09 2.74
CA PRO A 45 -11.09 -23.12 3.64
C PRO A 45 -10.01 -22.32 4.35
N ILE A 46 -10.24 -21.02 4.48
CA ILE A 46 -9.31 -19.99 4.98
C ILE A 46 -8.69 -20.43 6.33
N ARG A 47 -7.58 -21.15 6.26
CA ARG A 47 -6.67 -21.32 7.39
C ARG A 47 -6.05 -19.95 7.63
N PRO A 48 -6.01 -19.43 8.87
CA PRO A 48 -5.21 -18.25 9.14
C PRO A 48 -3.77 -18.57 8.74
N LEU A 49 -3.35 -18.01 7.60
CA LEU A 49 -1.98 -18.07 7.10
C LEU A 49 -1.10 -17.48 8.18
N ASN A 50 -0.52 -18.34 9.01
CA ASN A 50 0.46 -17.97 10.01
C ASN A 50 1.79 -17.76 9.29
N ILE A 51 1.83 -16.72 8.46
CA ILE A 51 3.06 -16.14 7.97
C ILE A 51 3.82 -15.76 9.24
N PRO A 52 5.08 -16.18 9.43
CA PRO A 52 5.93 -15.66 10.49
C PRO A 52 6.10 -14.16 10.22
N ARG A 53 5.16 -13.35 10.70
CA ARG A 53 5.24 -11.91 10.68
C ARG A 53 6.36 -11.61 11.66
N LYS A 54 7.57 -11.35 11.14
CA LYS A 54 8.41 -10.34 11.80
C LYS A 54 7.46 -9.15 11.93
N GLU A 55 7.04 -8.83 13.15
CA GLU A 55 6.25 -7.65 13.45
C GLU A 55 7.07 -6.44 12.98
N LYS A 56 6.95 -6.12 11.70
CA LYS A 56 7.26 -4.78 11.22
C LYS A 56 6.12 -3.95 11.79
N ASP A 57 6.44 -3.02 12.67
CA ASP A 57 5.51 -1.98 13.04
C ASP A 57 5.06 -1.28 11.75
N PHE A 58 3.84 -1.58 11.32
CA PHE A 58 3.29 -1.01 10.10
C PHE A 58 2.85 0.41 10.43
N GLN A 59 3.47 1.40 9.78
CA GLN A 59 3.14 2.81 9.99
C GLN A 59 1.81 3.23 9.34
N GLY A 60 1.10 2.31 8.68
CA GLY A 60 -0.14 2.59 7.94
C GLY A 60 0.11 3.43 6.70
N MET A 61 1.18 3.11 5.96
CA MET A 61 1.55 3.76 4.70
C MET A 61 1.60 2.73 3.58
N LEU A 62 1.15 3.12 2.39
CA LEU A 62 1.20 2.27 1.19
C LEU A 62 2.04 2.93 0.11
N GLU A 63 3.19 2.34 -0.17
CA GLU A 63 4.05 2.75 -1.27
C GLU A 63 3.51 2.22 -2.60
N TYR A 64 3.57 3.08 -3.63
CA TYR A 64 3.34 2.69 -5.02
C TYR A 64 4.36 3.40 -5.91
N LYS A 65 4.73 2.75 -7.02
CA LYS A 65 5.60 3.35 -8.03
C LYS A 65 4.83 4.33 -8.90
N LYS A 66 5.47 5.44 -9.30
CA LYS A 66 4.78 6.53 -10.01
C LYS A 66 4.23 6.07 -11.37
N GLU A 67 4.94 5.18 -12.05
CA GLU A 67 4.53 4.53 -13.30
C GLU A 67 3.28 3.65 -13.16
N ASP A 68 2.99 3.15 -11.96
CA ASP A 68 1.84 2.29 -11.69
C ASP A 68 0.62 3.07 -11.16
N GLU A 69 0.73 4.39 -10.97
CA GLU A 69 -0.41 5.26 -10.62
C GLU A 69 -1.66 5.02 -11.50
N PRO A 70 -1.58 4.95 -12.85
CA PRO A 70 -2.77 4.69 -13.66
C PRO A 70 -3.40 3.32 -13.37
N LYS A 71 -2.60 2.30 -13.05
CA LYS A 71 -3.11 0.97 -12.67
C LYS A 71 -3.75 1.00 -11.30
N LEU A 72 -3.17 1.72 -10.35
CA LEU A 72 -3.74 1.93 -9.01
C LEU A 72 -5.13 2.54 -9.12
N ILE A 73 -5.27 3.64 -9.86
CA ILE A 73 -6.57 4.31 -10.07
C ILE A 73 -7.56 3.40 -10.79
N LYS A 74 -7.11 2.67 -11.82
CA LYS A 74 -7.97 1.72 -12.53
C LYS A 74 -8.53 0.66 -11.58
N ASN A 75 -7.69 -0.01 -10.81
CA ASN A 75 -8.11 -1.13 -9.96
C ASN A 75 -8.88 -0.68 -8.71
N LEU A 76 -8.50 0.46 -8.14
CA LEU A 76 -9.06 0.94 -6.87
C LEU A 76 -10.32 1.77 -7.05
N ILE A 77 -10.50 2.40 -8.21
CA ILE A 77 -11.60 3.31 -8.49
C ILE A 77 -12.43 2.76 -9.65
N LEU A 78 -11.87 2.69 -10.87
CA LEU A 78 -12.65 2.44 -12.10
C LEU A 78 -13.26 1.04 -12.19
N ASP A 79 -12.46 0.01 -11.90
CA ASP A 79 -12.83 -1.40 -12.07
C ASP A 79 -13.15 -2.08 -10.73
N LEU A 80 -13.25 -1.29 -9.66
CA LEU A 80 -13.54 -1.81 -8.33
C LEU A 80 -14.97 -2.35 -8.29
N LYS A 81 -15.13 -3.66 -8.08
CA LYS A 81 -16.44 -4.27 -7.94
C LYS A 81 -17.07 -3.88 -6.59
N PRO A 82 -18.21 -3.16 -6.56
CA PRO A 82 -18.82 -2.68 -5.33
C PRO A 82 -19.36 -3.81 -4.43
N ARG A 83 -19.57 -5.01 -4.99
CA ARG A 83 -19.99 -6.22 -4.25
C ARG A 83 -18.84 -7.17 -3.91
N GLY A 84 -17.59 -6.74 -4.04
CA GLY A 84 -16.44 -7.54 -3.65
C GLY A 84 -16.42 -7.83 -2.15
N VAL A 85 -16.04 -9.05 -1.76
CA VAL A 85 -16.03 -9.49 -0.35
C VAL A 85 -15.27 -8.51 0.56
N ALA A 86 -14.14 -7.98 0.10
CA ALA A 86 -13.31 -7.05 0.88
C ALA A 86 -13.95 -5.67 1.12
N VAL A 87 -14.66 -5.13 0.13
CA VAL A 87 -15.32 -3.82 0.26
C VAL A 87 -16.61 -3.89 1.07
N ASN A 88 -17.25 -5.07 1.10
CA ASN A 88 -18.38 -5.35 1.98
C ASN A 88 -17.94 -5.52 3.45
N LEU A 89 -16.76 -6.09 3.68
CA LEU A 89 -16.25 -6.31 5.02
C LEU A 89 -15.78 -5.01 5.69
N ILE A 90 -15.22 -4.08 4.91
CA ILE A 90 -14.73 -2.78 5.41
C ILE A 90 -15.32 -1.67 4.53
N PRO A 91 -16.41 -1.02 4.96
CA PRO A 91 -16.95 0.13 4.23
C PRO A 91 -15.89 1.23 4.17
N GLY A 92 -15.74 1.83 2.99
CA GLY A 92 -14.73 2.88 2.77
C GLY A 92 -13.30 2.39 2.59
N LEU A 93 -13.05 1.07 2.49
CA LEU A 93 -11.71 0.53 2.22
C LEU A 93 -10.94 1.22 1.07
N PRO A 94 -11.56 1.54 -0.08
CA PRO A 94 -10.86 2.26 -1.15
C PRO A 94 -10.37 3.65 -0.72
N ALA A 95 -11.15 4.34 0.11
CA ALA A 95 -10.77 5.64 0.67
C ALA A 95 -9.60 5.50 1.66
N TYR A 96 -9.61 4.46 2.51
CA TYR A 96 -8.49 4.16 3.40
C TYR A 96 -7.20 3.86 2.63
N ILE A 97 -7.27 3.03 1.58
CA ILE A 97 -6.12 2.71 0.72
C ILE A 97 -5.57 3.98 0.05
N LEU A 98 -6.44 4.82 -0.52
CA LEU A 98 -6.04 6.10 -1.11
C LEU A 98 -5.34 7.00 -0.08
N PHE A 99 -5.89 7.12 1.13
CA PHE A 99 -5.30 7.94 2.18
C PHE A 99 -3.94 7.40 2.65
N MET A 100 -3.77 6.07 2.75
CA MET A 100 -2.47 5.47 3.05
C MET A 100 -1.42 5.73 1.95
N CYS A 101 -1.83 5.81 0.68
CA CYS A 101 -0.94 6.22 -0.42
C CYS A 101 -0.59 7.72 -0.37
N VAL A 102 -1.55 8.59 -0.03
CA VAL A 102 -1.32 10.03 0.16
C VAL A 102 -0.36 10.26 1.33
N ARG A 103 -0.57 9.59 2.47
CA ARG A 103 0.35 9.66 3.62
C ARG A 103 1.78 9.27 3.26
N HIS A 104 1.95 8.26 2.39
CA HIS A 104 3.27 7.86 1.95
C HIS A 104 3.92 8.91 1.03
N ALA A 105 3.16 9.52 0.12
CA ALA A 105 3.67 10.59 -0.74
C ALA A 105 4.05 11.86 0.07
N ASP A 106 3.24 12.20 1.08
CA ASP A 106 3.50 13.27 2.05
C ASP A 106 4.74 12.97 2.92
N TYR A 107 4.89 11.72 3.39
CA TYR A 107 6.08 11.29 4.14
C TYR A 107 7.39 11.44 3.33
N LEU A 108 7.33 11.23 2.01
CA LEU A 108 8.46 11.47 1.10
C LEU A 108 8.61 12.95 0.71
N ASN A 109 7.69 13.82 1.15
CA ASN A 109 7.61 15.22 0.77
C ASN A 109 7.56 15.42 -0.77
N ASP A 110 6.90 14.49 -1.48
CA ASP A 110 6.73 14.53 -2.94
C ASP A 110 5.39 15.16 -3.31
N ASP A 111 5.39 16.50 -3.33
CA ASP A 111 4.22 17.30 -3.68
C ASP A 111 3.64 16.97 -5.06
N GLN A 112 4.48 16.61 -6.03
CA GLN A 112 4.04 16.28 -7.38
C GLN A 112 3.25 14.98 -7.37
N LYS A 113 3.70 13.99 -6.59
CA LYS A 113 3.00 12.72 -6.41
C LYS A 113 1.68 12.89 -5.67
N VAL A 114 1.64 13.74 -4.62
CA VAL A 114 0.38 14.08 -3.94
C VAL A 114 -0.62 14.72 -4.91
N ARG A 115 -0.19 15.76 -5.65
CA ARG A 115 -1.05 16.44 -6.63
C ARG A 115 -1.54 15.50 -7.73
N SER A 116 -0.65 14.68 -8.29
CA SER A 116 -0.98 13.71 -9.34
C SER A 116 -2.02 12.70 -8.85
N LEU A 117 -1.78 12.08 -7.69
CA LEU A 117 -2.67 11.06 -7.13
C LEU A 117 -4.07 11.60 -6.86
N LEU A 118 -4.17 12.77 -6.21
CA LEU A 118 -5.46 13.41 -5.92
C LEU A 118 -6.20 13.79 -7.21
N THR A 119 -5.49 14.35 -8.19
CA THR A 119 -6.08 14.71 -9.49
C THR A 119 -6.61 13.49 -10.22
N SER A 120 -5.80 12.43 -10.31
CA SER A 120 -6.17 11.16 -10.96
C SER A 120 -7.35 10.49 -10.24
N THR A 121 -7.39 10.57 -8.91
CA THR A 121 -8.50 10.07 -8.07
C THR A 121 -9.80 10.81 -8.36
N ILE A 122 -9.79 12.14 -8.32
CA ILE A 122 -10.96 12.99 -8.61
C ILE A 122 -11.49 12.70 -10.02
N ASN A 123 -10.59 12.61 -11.01
CA ASN A 123 -10.96 12.31 -12.39
C ASN A 123 -11.51 10.90 -12.55
N GLY A 124 -10.96 9.92 -11.84
CA GLY A 124 -11.48 8.55 -11.81
C GLY A 124 -12.91 8.49 -11.27
N ILE A 125 -13.18 9.15 -10.14
CA ILE A 125 -14.51 9.21 -9.54
C ILE A 125 -15.50 9.91 -10.49
N LYS A 126 -15.12 11.06 -11.07
CA LYS A 126 -15.96 11.77 -12.05
C LYS A 126 -16.35 10.89 -13.24
N LYS A 127 -15.43 10.05 -13.73
CA LYS A 127 -15.70 9.11 -14.84
C LYS A 127 -16.75 8.07 -14.45
N ILE A 128 -16.64 7.45 -13.27
CA ILE A 128 -17.61 6.46 -12.79
C ILE A 128 -18.98 7.09 -12.63
N LEU A 129 -19.04 8.28 -12.03
CA LEU A 129 -20.32 8.97 -11.83
C LEU A 129 -20.99 9.25 -13.18
N LYS A 130 -20.24 9.76 -14.17
CA LYS A 130 -20.77 10.01 -15.52
C LYS A 130 -21.32 8.73 -16.18
N VAL A 131 -20.65 7.59 -16.03
CA VAL A 131 -21.14 6.30 -16.54
C VAL A 131 -22.36 5.81 -15.76
N SER A 132 -22.36 5.97 -14.43
CA SER A 132 -23.50 5.58 -13.60
C SER A 132 -24.75 6.39 -13.90
N PHE A 133 -24.64 7.71 -14.19
CA PHE A 133 -25.77 8.54 -14.63
C PHE A 133 -26.38 8.06 -15.95
N SER A 134 -25.59 7.48 -16.86
CA SER A 134 -26.13 6.85 -18.08
C SER A 134 -26.66 5.43 -17.87
N SER A 135 -26.26 4.77 -16.78
CA SER A 135 -26.65 3.40 -16.42
C SER A 135 -27.64 3.32 -15.25
N PHE A 136 -28.13 4.45 -14.73
CA PHE A 136 -29.25 4.44 -13.79
C PHE A 136 -30.43 3.81 -14.53
N PRO A 137 -30.91 2.63 -14.09
CA PRO A 137 -32.05 2.03 -14.72
C PRO A 137 -33.23 2.98 -14.55
N SER A 138 -33.94 3.22 -15.64
CA SER A 138 -35.26 3.87 -15.67
C SER A 138 -36.32 3.08 -14.88
N ASP A 139 -35.94 2.06 -14.10
CA ASP A 139 -36.81 1.12 -13.37
C ASP A 139 -37.34 1.70 -12.05
N LEU A 140 -37.67 2.99 -12.06
CA LEU A 140 -38.65 3.57 -11.13
C LEU A 140 -40.09 3.46 -11.68
N SER A 141 -40.28 2.73 -12.79
CA SER A 141 -41.58 2.40 -13.37
C SER A 141 -42.07 0.99 -13.07
N ASP A 142 -41.36 0.18 -12.29
CA ASP A 142 -41.81 -1.17 -11.91
C ASP A 142 -42.86 -1.10 -10.78
N PRO A 143 -44.15 -1.42 -11.05
CA PRO A 143 -45.22 -1.31 -10.04
C PRO A 143 -45.12 -2.34 -8.91
N LEU A 144 -44.20 -3.31 -9.03
CA LEU A 144 -44.04 -4.42 -8.09
C LEU A 144 -43.29 -4.05 -6.80
N PHE A 145 -42.76 -2.83 -6.68
CA PHE A 145 -42.08 -2.38 -5.46
C PHE A 145 -43.04 -1.78 -4.41
N TYR A 146 -44.31 -1.60 -4.75
CA TYR A 146 -45.35 -1.06 -3.85
C TYR A 146 -46.34 -2.12 -3.33
N LEU A 147 -46.06 -3.41 -3.53
CA LEU A 147 -46.82 -4.51 -2.90
C LEU A 147 -45.99 -5.26 -1.87
#